data_AF-A0A2N3DN91-F1
#
_entry.id   AF-A0A2N3DN91-F1
#
_cell.length_a   1.000
_cell.length_b   1.000
_cell.length_c   1.000
_cell.angle_alpha   90.00
_cell.angle_beta   90.00
_cell.angle_gamma   90.00
#
_symmetry.space_group_name_H-M   'P 1'
#
loop_
_entity.id
_entity.type
_entity.pdbx_description
1 polymer ?
#
loop_
_entity_poly.entity_id
_entity_poly.type
_entity_poly.pdbx_seq_one_letter_code
_entity_poly.pdbx_strand_id
1 'polypeptide(L)'
;MAGQHQMRALGRKSGENGATEPVSPDNVADNAASPDTAELELSESWIADSDHALPTSRFGWVAPTLALATIAAWSAFFVWAHWAKFLANPAPDLWAGWAVQWSVPVALVGIVWLLAMRSSRAEANRFAASAALMNQESAALEARLKVVNRELSLAREFLGAQSRDLESLGRIAAERISTHAGELQALITTNGAQVEAIGSASETALGNMNRLRDDLPVIANSARDVANQIGGAGRNAQDQLERLVAGFERLNTFGAASETQVRSLGERVGETLTGFEDQLTRIEALVTQRFAALQTDAEAYRARLDALEATALAALGKRARQTTSEIEAFDSQLSERSRALAEQFEQRQAAFETHEAQASELLAQRLSDLDDALALRREAQIADTEKLLAHGEAVAERIDQLGQMIREIDEHGEAAHTNLTTGLGTLGKHLADKRAALAATETQLAQLTESGIRLLEIIQSGARTTREDLTQSITGAGEALSEVEARADTVNQLMLRSSEQGTDLSGHLRQTRSEIDAADEAIVGFRSRLAEQSDDALARLQGLRGGFARLAEESGTLAADTQ
;
A
#
# COMPACT_ATOMS: atom_id res chain seq x y z
N MET A 1 61.50 75.28 91.96
CA MET A 1 61.30 74.54 93.22
C MET A 1 59.99 73.80 93.12
N ALA A 2 60.03 72.48 93.37
CA ALA A 2 58.93 71.49 93.39
C ALA A 2 58.12 71.36 92.08
N GLY A 3 58.07 70.24 91.35
CA GLY A 3 58.54 68.88 91.59
C GLY A 3 57.42 67.92 91.19
N GLN A 4 57.60 67.16 90.10
CA GLN A 4 57.13 65.77 90.01
C GLN A 4 57.65 65.08 88.75
N HIS A 5 57.88 63.78 88.92
CA HIS A 5 58.90 62.97 88.27
C HIS A 5 58.43 62.22 87.02
N GLN A 6 59.45 61.92 86.22
CA GLN A 6 59.59 61.01 85.07
C GLN A 6 58.89 59.63 85.11
N MET A 7 58.41 59.27 83.92
CA MET A 7 58.61 58.02 83.12
C MET A 7 58.45 56.61 83.72
N ARG A 8 57.53 55.85 83.10
CA ARG A 8 57.69 54.56 82.35
C ARG A 8 56.27 54.00 82.10
N ALA A 9 55.89 53.31 81.03
CA ALA A 9 56.63 52.59 80.01
C ALA A 9 55.84 52.55 78.67
N LEU A 10 56.61 52.35 77.60
CA LEU A 10 56.16 52.07 76.24
C LEU A 10 55.53 50.69 76.08
N GLY A 11 54.64 50.56 75.09
CA GLY A 11 54.54 49.34 74.27
C GLY A 11 53.15 49.01 73.74
N ARG A 12 52.85 49.47 72.50
CA ARG A 12 52.49 48.67 71.30
C ARG A 12 51.07 48.05 71.33
N LYS A 13 50.23 48.04 70.30
CA LYS A 13 50.33 48.33 68.85
C LYS A 13 48.89 48.25 68.27
N SER A 14 48.60 49.07 67.25
CA SER A 14 47.58 48.92 66.18
C SER A 14 46.11 48.70 66.59
N GLY A 15 45.16 49.58 66.24
CA GLY A 15 44.77 50.00 64.88
C GLY A 15 43.53 49.16 64.50
N GLU A 16 42.33 49.68 64.26
CA GLU A 16 41.88 50.65 63.25
C GLU A 16 40.59 51.34 63.76
N ASN A 17 40.54 52.68 63.75
CA ASN A 17 39.98 53.55 62.70
C ASN A 17 38.47 53.43 62.47
N GLY A 18 37.76 54.49 62.88
CA GLY A 18 36.37 54.76 62.56
C GLY A 18 35.85 55.94 63.36
N ALA A 19 36.36 57.15 63.05
CA ALA A 19 35.92 58.39 63.68
C ALA A 19 34.46 58.70 63.32
N THR A 20 33.64 58.96 64.34
CA THR A 20 32.33 59.61 64.22
C THR A 20 32.43 60.99 64.86
N GLU A 21 32.45 62.05 64.04
CA GLU A 21 32.04 63.38 64.47
C GLU A 21 30.52 63.56 64.22
N PRO A 22 29.83 64.41 65.00
CA PRO A 22 28.38 64.44 65.08
C PRO A 22 27.77 65.45 64.10
N VAL A 23 26.70 65.08 63.41
CA VAL A 23 25.87 66.01 62.60
C VAL A 23 24.62 66.39 63.40
N SER A 24 24.40 67.70 63.52
CA SER A 24 23.26 68.34 64.17
C SER A 24 21.96 68.19 63.36
N PRO A 25 20.78 68.27 64.00
CA PRO A 25 19.49 67.97 63.37
C PRO A 25 18.88 69.24 62.77
N ASP A 26 19.19 69.54 61.52
CA ASP A 26 18.43 70.51 60.73
C ASP A 26 18.61 70.18 59.24
N ASN A 27 17.91 69.14 58.79
CA ASN A 27 17.55 68.87 57.39
C ASN A 27 16.75 67.56 57.32
N VAL A 28 15.46 67.61 57.68
CA VAL A 28 14.49 66.56 57.33
C VAL A 28 13.32 67.21 56.62
N ALA A 29 13.59 67.72 55.42
CA ALA A 29 12.58 68.17 54.48
C ALA A 29 13.11 68.04 53.04
N ASP A 30 13.44 66.80 52.65
CA ASP A 30 13.29 66.28 51.27
C ASP A 30 13.98 64.90 51.17
N ASN A 31 13.28 63.85 51.60
CA ASN A 31 13.45 62.52 50.99
C ASN A 31 12.31 61.59 51.43
N ALA A 32 11.08 61.90 50.99
CA ALA A 32 10.01 60.92 50.94
C ALA A 32 10.12 60.17 49.60
N ALA A 33 11.13 59.31 49.48
CA ALA A 33 11.11 58.24 48.48
C ALA A 33 10.15 57.17 49.01
N SER A 34 8.87 57.30 48.65
CA SER A 34 7.85 56.28 48.86
C SER A 34 8.26 54.97 48.17
N PRO A 35 8.37 53.84 48.89
CA PRO A 35 8.23 52.53 48.26
C PRO A 35 6.74 52.27 48.01
N ASP A 36 6.43 51.48 47.00
CA ASP A 36 5.08 51.01 46.63
C ASP A 36 4.15 52.04 45.99
N THR A 37 4.24 52.12 44.67
CA THR A 37 3.09 51.98 43.75
C THR A 37 3.65 51.72 42.35
N ALA A 38 4.34 50.59 42.20
CA ALA A 38 4.28 49.91 40.91
C ALA A 38 2.87 49.33 40.82
N GLU A 39 1.92 50.14 40.37
CA GLU A 39 0.69 49.64 39.78
C GLU A 39 1.12 48.65 38.69
N LEU A 40 1.06 47.37 39.05
CA LEU A 40 1.00 46.29 38.09
C LEU A 40 -0.31 46.51 37.31
N GLU A 41 -0.24 47.27 36.23
CA GLU A 41 -1.20 47.21 35.13
C GLU A 41 -1.23 45.77 34.59
N LEU A 42 -1.94 44.89 35.31
CA LEU A 42 -2.36 43.58 34.84
C LEU A 42 -3.56 43.77 33.90
N SER A 43 -3.36 44.53 32.84
CA SER A 43 -4.29 44.63 31.71
C SER A 43 -3.53 44.68 30.40
N GLU A 44 -2.49 43.86 30.25
CA GLU A 44 -2.10 43.39 28.93
C GLU A 44 -2.88 42.10 28.71
N SER A 45 -4.16 42.29 28.35
CA SER A 45 -5.00 41.23 27.80
C SER A 45 -4.17 40.54 26.73
N TRP A 46 -3.88 39.26 26.92
CA TRP A 46 -3.33 38.39 25.90
C TRP A 46 -4.22 38.45 24.67
N ILE A 47 -3.93 39.38 23.75
CA ILE A 47 -4.43 39.34 22.39
C ILE A 47 -3.55 38.29 21.73
N ALA A 48 -4.04 37.05 21.76
CA ALA A 48 -3.57 36.02 20.86
C ALA A 48 -3.94 36.49 19.45
N ASP A 49 -3.02 37.25 18.84
CA ASP A 49 -3.05 37.59 17.43
C ASP A 49 -2.84 36.26 16.67
N SER A 50 -3.95 35.54 16.51
CA SER A 50 -4.01 34.21 15.93
C SER A 50 -4.42 34.31 14.46
N ASP A 51 -3.82 35.26 13.75
CA ASP A 51 -3.83 35.30 12.29
C ASP A 51 -2.56 34.64 11.76
N HIS A 52 -2.53 33.31 11.88
CA HIS A 52 -1.67 32.48 11.05
C HIS A 52 -2.54 31.71 10.07
N ALA A 53 -3.10 32.45 9.10
CA ALA A 53 -3.57 31.87 7.86
C ALA A 53 -2.40 31.13 7.20
N LEU A 54 -2.43 29.80 7.26
CA LEU A 54 -1.51 28.96 6.51
C LEU A 54 -1.56 29.41 5.04
N PRO A 55 -0.44 29.72 4.39
CA PRO A 55 -0.46 30.04 2.98
C PRO A 55 -0.89 28.77 2.23
N THR A 56 -2.16 28.73 1.82
CA THR A 56 -2.62 27.76 0.83
C THR A 56 -1.71 27.95 -0.38
N SER A 57 -0.89 26.94 -0.69
CA SER A 57 0.04 27.00 -1.81
C SER A 57 -0.76 27.16 -3.11
N ARG A 58 -0.92 28.42 -3.52
CA ARG A 58 -1.43 28.89 -4.81
C ARG A 58 -0.70 28.29 -6.02
N PHE A 59 0.42 27.60 -5.79
CA PHE A 59 1.17 26.86 -6.80
C PHE A 59 0.85 25.36 -6.86
N GLY A 60 -0.04 24.84 -6.01
CA GLY A 60 -0.45 23.43 -6.03
C GLY A 60 -1.12 22.99 -7.34
N TRP A 61 -1.79 23.91 -8.04
CA TRP A 61 -2.44 23.65 -9.34
C TRP A 61 -1.53 23.88 -10.56
N VAL A 62 -0.37 24.51 -10.38
CA VAL A 62 0.57 24.79 -11.47
C VAL A 62 1.26 23.51 -11.97
N ALA A 63 1.55 22.59 -11.06
CA ALA A 63 2.14 21.29 -11.41
C ALA A 63 1.21 20.41 -12.27
N PRO A 64 -0.07 20.16 -11.91
CA PRO A 64 -0.96 19.35 -12.74
C PRO A 64 -1.31 20.03 -14.06
N THR A 65 -1.45 21.36 -14.10
CA THR A 65 -1.74 22.08 -15.35
C THR A 65 -0.57 22.05 -16.33
N LEU A 66 0.66 22.18 -15.85
CA LEU A 66 1.85 22.11 -16.69
C LEU A 66 2.09 20.69 -17.22
N ALA A 67 1.85 19.65 -16.41
CA ALA A 67 1.92 18.26 -16.86
C ALA A 67 0.88 17.97 -17.96
N LEU A 68 -0.37 18.42 -17.76
CA LEU A 68 -1.45 18.24 -18.72
C LEU A 68 -1.17 19.01 -20.03
N ALA A 69 -0.68 20.25 -19.94
CA ALA A 69 -0.28 21.05 -21.10
C ALA A 69 0.86 20.38 -21.88
N THR A 70 1.83 19.77 -21.19
CA THR A 70 2.94 19.04 -21.83
C THR A 70 2.45 17.81 -22.57
N ILE A 71 1.52 17.04 -21.98
CA ILE A 71 0.88 15.88 -22.63
C ILE A 71 0.05 16.32 -23.86
N ALA A 72 -0.70 17.41 -23.74
CA ALA A 72 -1.52 17.95 -24.83
C ALA A 72 -0.64 18.45 -25.98
N ALA A 73 0.42 19.20 -25.69
CA ALA A 73 1.38 19.68 -26.68
C ALA A 73 2.07 18.52 -27.41
N TRP A 74 2.50 17.49 -26.68
CA TRP A 74 3.10 16.29 -27.28
C TRP A 74 2.11 15.53 -28.16
N SER A 75 0.88 15.35 -27.69
CA SER A 75 -0.16 14.62 -28.44
C SER A 75 -0.55 15.38 -29.73
N ALA A 76 -0.66 16.70 -29.66
CA ALA A 76 -0.92 17.54 -30.84
C ALA A 76 0.23 17.47 -31.85
N PHE A 77 1.48 17.55 -31.38
CA PHE A 77 2.67 17.41 -32.23
C PHE A 77 2.74 16.03 -32.89
N PHE A 78 2.44 14.97 -32.14
CA PHE A 78 2.46 13.59 -32.64
C PHE A 78 1.44 13.37 -33.76
N VAL A 79 0.20 13.85 -33.57
CA VAL A 79 -0.87 13.76 -34.57
C VAL A 79 -0.52 14.58 -35.81
N TRP A 80 0.00 15.80 -35.65
CA TRP A 80 0.41 16.64 -36.76
C TRP A 80 1.54 16.02 -37.58
N ALA A 81 2.58 15.48 -36.93
CA ALA A 81 3.72 14.85 -37.60
C ALA A 81 3.35 13.58 -38.38
N HIS A 82 2.32 12.86 -37.94
CA HIS A 82 1.83 11.64 -38.60
C HIS A 82 0.60 11.88 -39.48
N TRP A 83 0.11 13.12 -39.58
CA TRP A 83 -1.11 13.48 -40.31
C TRP A 83 -1.11 12.98 -41.75
N ALA A 84 -0.02 13.23 -42.49
CA ALA A 84 0.11 12.77 -43.87
C ALA A 84 0.09 11.24 -44.02
N LYS A 85 0.57 10.50 -43.00
CA LYS A 85 0.59 9.03 -42.98
C LYS A 85 -0.77 8.45 -42.60
N PHE A 86 -1.56 9.14 -41.79
CA PHE A 86 -2.94 8.76 -41.48
C PHE A 86 -3.85 8.86 -42.70
N LEU A 87 -3.68 9.90 -43.54
CA LEU A 87 -4.47 10.07 -44.76
C LEU A 87 -4.10 9.08 -45.88
N ALA A 88 -2.96 8.39 -45.77
CA ALA A 88 -2.45 7.46 -46.78
C ALA A 88 -2.91 6.00 -46.59
N ASN A 89 -3.92 5.75 -45.74
CA ASN A 89 -4.47 4.42 -45.40
C ASN A 89 -3.39 3.39 -44.97
N PRO A 90 -2.77 3.58 -43.79
CA PRO A 90 -1.63 2.78 -43.33
C PRO A 90 -2.02 1.33 -42.96
N ALA A 91 -1.09 0.40 -43.17
CA ALA A 91 -1.25 -1.01 -42.79
C ALA A 91 -1.46 -1.19 -41.27
N PRO A 92 -2.27 -2.17 -40.81
CA PRO A 92 -2.63 -2.37 -39.39
C PRO A 92 -1.44 -2.47 -38.42
N ASP A 93 -0.31 -3.02 -38.85
CA ASP A 93 0.90 -3.22 -38.04
C ASP A 93 1.55 -1.90 -37.57
N LEU A 94 1.42 -0.83 -38.36
CA LEU A 94 1.98 0.48 -38.04
C LEU A 94 1.28 1.16 -36.86
N TRP A 95 0.02 0.80 -36.59
CA TRP A 95 -0.77 1.35 -35.49
C TRP A 95 -0.21 0.93 -34.12
N ALA A 96 0.25 -0.31 -34.00
CA ALA A 96 0.90 -0.79 -32.77
C ALA A 96 2.21 -0.02 -32.50
N GLY A 97 3.00 0.23 -33.55
CA GLY A 97 4.22 1.04 -33.45
C GLY A 97 3.96 2.48 -33.03
N TRP A 98 2.92 3.12 -33.57
CA TRP A 98 2.54 4.48 -33.19
C TRP A 98 1.98 4.57 -31.77
N ALA A 99 1.22 3.58 -31.32
CA ALA A 99 0.74 3.50 -29.94
C ALA A 99 1.90 3.41 -28.93
N VAL A 100 2.93 2.61 -29.23
CA VAL A 100 4.14 2.53 -28.41
C VAL A 100 4.93 3.84 -28.43
N GLN A 101 5.13 4.44 -29.61
CA GLN A 101 5.86 5.72 -29.73
C GLN A 101 5.17 6.89 -29.02
N TRP A 102 3.83 6.92 -28.99
CA TRP A 102 3.06 7.93 -28.27
C TRP A 102 3.06 7.69 -26.75
N SER A 103 2.95 6.44 -26.31
CA SER A 103 2.82 6.11 -24.87
C SER A 103 4.11 6.31 -24.07
N VAL A 104 5.30 6.12 -24.66
CA VAL A 104 6.58 6.24 -23.93
C VAL A 104 6.80 7.65 -23.34
N PRO A 105 6.66 8.77 -24.09
CA PRO A 105 6.79 10.12 -23.53
C PRO A 105 5.68 10.49 -22.54
N VAL A 106 4.44 10.04 -22.79
CA VAL A 106 3.30 10.27 -21.88
C VAL A 106 3.50 9.54 -20.55
N ALA A 107 4.02 8.30 -20.59
CA ALA A 107 4.38 7.54 -19.40
C ALA A 107 5.52 8.21 -18.62
N LEU A 108 6.53 8.77 -19.30
CA LEU A 108 7.61 9.54 -18.66
C LEU A 108 7.08 10.78 -17.92
N VAL A 109 6.19 11.56 -18.53
CA VAL A 109 5.56 12.71 -17.88
C VAL A 109 4.71 12.26 -16.68
N GLY A 110 3.97 11.15 -16.81
CA GLY A 110 3.20 10.56 -15.72
C GLY A 110 4.07 10.07 -14.56
N ILE A 111 5.20 9.42 -14.84
CA ILE A 111 6.16 8.95 -13.82
C ILE A 111 6.82 10.14 -13.11
N VAL A 112 7.24 11.17 -13.84
CA VAL A 112 7.80 12.40 -13.26
C VAL A 112 6.76 13.11 -12.38
N TRP A 113 5.50 13.15 -12.81
CA TRP A 113 4.40 13.68 -12.02
C TRP A 113 4.15 12.88 -10.73
N LEU A 114 4.15 11.55 -10.81
CA LEU A 114 4.00 10.68 -9.62
C LEU A 114 5.18 10.81 -8.65
N LEU A 115 6.42 10.95 -9.14
CA LEU A 115 7.59 11.21 -8.29
C LEU A 115 7.51 12.58 -7.60
N ALA A 116 7.03 13.60 -8.30
CA ALA A 116 6.86 14.94 -7.74
C ALA A 116 5.72 15.00 -6.69
N MET A 117 4.64 14.24 -6.89
CA MET A 117 3.54 14.14 -5.93
C MET A 117 3.93 13.33 -4.69
N ARG A 118 4.73 12.26 -4.89
CA ARG A 118 5.16 11.31 -3.84
C ARG A 118 6.32 11.81 -2.99
N SER A 119 7.03 12.87 -3.43
CA SER A 119 8.14 13.42 -2.67
C SER A 119 7.85 14.82 -2.08
N SER A 120 7.67 14.83 -0.76
CA SER A 120 8.50 15.67 0.12
C SER A 120 8.11 17.12 0.41
N ARG A 121 6.96 17.67 -0.01
CA ARG A 121 6.61 19.05 0.41
C ARG A 121 5.26 19.18 1.12
N ALA A 122 4.23 18.49 0.67
CA ALA A 122 2.92 18.57 1.32
C ALA A 122 2.90 17.86 2.69
N GLU A 123 3.47 16.64 2.77
CA GLU A 123 3.57 15.90 4.03
C GLU A 123 4.61 16.51 4.97
N ALA A 124 5.76 16.95 4.46
CA ALA A 124 6.76 17.66 5.25
C ALA A 124 6.21 18.95 5.85
N ASN A 125 5.40 19.71 5.11
CA ASN A 125 4.74 20.91 5.63
C ASN A 125 3.63 20.58 6.64
N ARG A 126 2.90 19.48 6.47
CA ARG A 126 1.93 19.01 7.49
C ARG A 126 2.63 18.58 8.77
N PHE A 127 3.71 17.81 8.69
CA PHE A 127 4.50 17.43 9.86
C PHE A 127 5.19 18.63 10.51
N ALA A 128 5.70 19.58 9.73
CA ALA A 128 6.26 20.83 10.25
C ALA A 128 5.22 21.70 10.94
N ALA A 129 3.99 21.77 10.41
CA ALA A 129 2.88 22.48 11.05
C ALA A 129 2.45 21.81 12.36
N SER A 130 2.31 20.48 12.37
CA SER A 130 2.03 19.72 13.61
C SER A 130 3.16 19.87 14.64
N ALA A 131 4.42 19.84 14.22
CA ALA A 131 5.57 20.04 15.09
C ALA A 131 5.64 21.48 15.64
N ALA A 132 5.32 22.48 14.83
CA ALA A 132 5.27 23.88 15.27
C ALA A 132 4.17 24.11 16.32
N LEU A 133 2.99 23.53 16.11
CA LEU A 133 1.87 23.61 17.04
C LEU A 133 2.19 22.87 18.36
N MET A 134 2.82 21.70 18.28
CA MET A 134 3.28 20.96 19.46
C MET A 134 4.39 21.69 20.23
N ASN A 135 5.31 22.38 19.53
CA ASN A 135 6.34 23.20 20.15
C ASN A 135 5.75 24.43 20.84
N GLN A 136 4.75 25.08 20.24
CA GLN A 136 4.03 26.19 20.88
C GLN A 136 3.29 25.73 22.14
N GLU A 137 2.56 24.62 22.06
CA GLU A 137 1.85 24.08 23.21
C GLU A 137 2.82 23.67 24.33
N SER A 138 3.97 23.08 23.97
CA SER A 138 5.03 22.74 24.93
C SER A 138 5.64 23.97 25.60
N ALA A 139 5.87 25.06 24.85
CA ALA A 139 6.37 26.32 25.40
C ALA A 139 5.34 26.99 26.33
N ALA A 140 4.05 26.93 25.98
CA ALA A 140 2.96 27.43 26.83
C ALA A 140 2.86 26.62 28.14
N LEU A 141 3.00 25.29 28.06
CA LEU A 141 3.07 24.41 29.23
C LEU A 141 4.29 24.71 30.10
N GLU A 142 5.46 24.90 29.52
CA GLU A 142 6.69 25.24 30.25
C GLU A 142 6.57 26.59 30.96
N ALA A 143 5.98 27.60 30.30
CA ALA A 143 5.71 28.90 30.91
C ALA A 143 4.76 28.80 32.10
N ARG A 144 3.65 28.05 31.96
CA ARG A 144 2.71 27.78 33.06
C ARG A 144 3.40 27.04 34.21
N LEU A 145 4.22 26.03 33.91
CA LEU A 145 4.98 25.30 34.92
C LEU A 145 5.99 26.19 35.65
N LYS A 146 6.67 27.11 34.96
CA LYS A 146 7.57 28.09 35.60
C LYS A 146 6.81 29.00 36.57
N VAL A 147 5.62 29.46 36.19
CA VAL A 147 4.75 30.26 37.06
C VAL A 147 4.34 29.46 38.29
N VAL A 148 3.81 28.25 38.10
CA VAL A 148 3.38 27.36 39.20
C VAL A 148 4.55 27.01 40.12
N ASN A 149 5.74 26.75 39.57
CA ASN A 149 6.93 26.42 40.37
C ASN A 149 7.46 27.63 41.16
N ARG A 150 7.34 28.84 40.60
CA ARG A 150 7.62 30.10 41.30
C ARG A 150 6.62 30.33 42.43
N GLU A 151 5.32 30.12 42.18
CA GLU A 151 4.29 30.23 43.21
C GLU A 151 4.46 29.19 44.31
N LEU A 152 4.80 27.95 43.96
CA LEU A 152 5.09 26.89 44.95
C LEU A 152 6.33 27.21 45.79
N SER A 153 7.35 27.83 45.19
CA SER A 153 8.54 28.28 45.91
C SER A 153 8.21 29.42 46.88
N LEU A 154 7.41 30.40 46.44
CA LEU A 154 6.90 31.48 47.29
C LEU A 154 6.01 30.94 48.42
N ALA A 155 5.15 29.97 48.13
CA ALA A 155 4.29 29.34 49.14
C ALA A 155 5.14 28.58 50.18
N ARG A 156 6.20 27.88 49.75
CA ARG A 156 7.15 27.22 50.67
C ARG A 156 7.92 28.22 51.52
N GLU A 157 8.33 29.35 50.95
CA GLU A 157 9.00 30.41 51.68
C GLU A 157 8.06 31.08 52.70
N PHE A 158 6.81 31.33 52.33
CA PHE A 158 5.76 31.82 53.22
C PHE A 158 5.48 30.85 54.38
N LEU A 159 5.35 29.55 54.11
CA LEU A 159 5.21 28.53 55.16
C LEU A 159 6.44 28.45 56.05
N GLY A 160 7.65 28.57 55.48
CA GLY A 160 8.89 28.62 56.25
C GLY A 160 8.97 29.84 57.15
N ALA A 161 8.51 31.00 56.68
CA ALA A 161 8.40 32.23 57.47
C ALA A 161 7.36 32.07 58.59
N GLN A 162 6.16 31.58 58.29
CA GLN A 162 5.10 31.33 59.28
C GLN A 162 5.53 30.31 60.35
N SER A 163 6.25 29.25 59.96
CA SER A 163 6.77 28.27 60.92
C SER A 163 7.78 28.90 61.88
N ARG A 164 8.66 29.79 61.38
CA ARG A 164 9.61 30.51 62.24
C ARG A 164 8.90 31.50 63.17
N ASP A 165 7.87 32.19 62.67
CA ASP A 165 7.05 33.08 63.50
C ASP A 165 6.32 32.31 64.60
N LEU A 166 5.70 31.17 64.27
CA LEU A 166 5.07 30.29 65.25
C LEU A 166 6.07 29.73 66.27
N GLU A 167 7.28 29.37 65.84
CA GLU A 167 8.33 28.93 66.76
C GLU A 167 8.79 30.06 67.68
N SER A 168 8.91 31.29 67.16
CA SER A 168 9.24 32.47 67.97
C SER A 168 8.14 32.80 68.98
N LEU A 169 6.87 32.75 68.56
CA LEU A 169 5.70 32.95 69.43
C LEU A 169 5.62 31.85 70.48
N GLY A 170 5.92 30.60 70.12
CA GLY A 170 6.00 29.48 71.05
C GLY A 170 7.10 29.68 72.09
N ARG A 171 8.28 30.13 71.69
CA ARG A 171 9.39 30.44 72.61
C ARG A 171 9.03 31.60 73.54
N ILE A 172 8.45 32.69 73.02
CA ILE A 172 8.00 33.84 73.81
C ILE A 172 6.88 33.45 74.79
N ALA A 173 5.92 32.63 74.34
CA ALA A 173 4.83 32.15 75.19
C ALA A 173 5.35 31.24 76.30
N ALA A 174 6.27 30.32 76.00
CA ALA A 174 6.91 29.46 76.99
C ALA A 174 7.73 30.26 78.00
N GLU A 175 8.48 31.26 77.54
CA GLU A 175 9.25 32.16 78.40
C GLU A 175 8.33 32.97 79.33
N ARG A 176 7.24 33.56 78.80
CA ARG A 176 6.22 34.24 79.60
C ARG A 176 5.56 33.33 80.63
N ILE A 177 5.17 32.11 80.25
CA ILE A 177 4.58 31.13 81.17
C ILE A 177 5.58 30.77 82.28
N SER A 178 6.86 30.57 81.93
CA SER A 178 7.92 30.29 82.90
C SER A 178 8.15 31.46 83.85
N THR A 179 8.16 32.70 83.35
CA THR A 179 8.27 33.91 84.18
C THR A 179 7.11 34.01 85.15
N HIS A 180 5.87 33.89 84.67
CA HIS A 180 4.69 33.95 85.53
C HIS A 180 4.61 32.79 86.54
N ALA A 181 5.06 31.59 86.16
CA ALA A 181 5.19 30.47 87.09
C ALA A 181 6.21 30.76 88.19
N GLY A 182 7.35 31.38 87.85
CA GLY A 182 8.35 31.84 88.80
C GLY A 182 7.83 32.93 89.75
N GLU A 183 7.12 33.92 89.22
CA GLU A 183 6.47 34.98 90.01
C GLU A 183 5.42 34.41 90.97
N LEU A 184 4.56 33.50 90.50
CA LEU A 184 3.57 32.81 91.32
C LEU A 184 4.23 32.00 92.43
N GLN A 185 5.31 31.28 92.13
CA GLN A 185 6.02 30.52 93.14
C GLN A 185 6.68 31.42 94.20
N ALA A 186 7.26 32.55 93.79
CA ALA A 186 7.82 33.53 94.72
C ALA A 186 6.76 34.20 95.61
N LEU A 187 5.58 34.50 95.06
CA LEU A 187 4.44 34.99 95.83
C LEU A 187 3.97 33.96 96.86
N ILE A 188 3.88 32.68 96.47
CA ILE A 188 3.48 31.59 97.38
C ILE A 188 4.48 31.43 98.52
N THR A 189 5.79 31.44 98.25
CA THR A 189 6.81 31.32 99.31
C THR A 189 6.80 32.53 100.24
N THR A 190 6.66 33.74 99.70
CA THR A 190 6.58 34.98 100.49
C THR A 190 5.35 35.01 101.39
N ASN A 191 4.19 34.59 100.86
CA ASN A 191 2.96 34.50 101.62
C ASN A 191 3.06 33.43 102.71
N GLY A 192 3.66 32.27 102.41
CA GLY A 192 3.98 31.24 103.40
C GLY A 192 4.85 31.78 104.55
N ALA A 193 5.88 32.56 104.25
CA ALA A 193 6.73 33.20 105.26
C ALA A 193 5.96 34.23 106.11
N GLN A 194 5.05 35.00 105.51
CA GLN A 194 4.18 35.94 106.23
C GLN A 194 3.21 35.21 107.17
N VAL A 195 2.61 34.10 106.73
CA VAL A 195 1.70 33.29 107.54
C VAL A 195 2.45 32.70 108.75
N GLU A 196 3.68 32.22 108.57
CA GLU A 196 4.52 31.72 109.66
C GLU A 196 4.90 32.83 110.66
N ALA A 197 5.25 34.02 110.16
CA ALA A 197 5.52 35.18 111.00
C ALA A 197 4.30 35.58 111.86
N ILE A 198 3.09 35.54 111.29
CA ILE A 198 1.84 35.78 112.01
C ILE A 198 1.61 34.71 113.09
N GLY A 199 1.93 33.45 112.81
CA GLY A 199 1.89 32.36 113.78
C GLY A 199 2.80 32.63 114.98
N SER A 200 4.08 32.94 114.74
CA SER A 200 5.07 33.20 115.79
C SER A 200 4.76 34.44 116.64
N ALA A 201 4.25 35.51 116.03
CA ALA A 201 3.86 36.73 116.74
C ALA A 201 2.67 36.48 117.65
N SER A 202 1.70 35.67 117.18
CA SER A 202 0.54 35.26 117.97
C SER A 202 0.95 34.41 119.19
N GLU A 203 1.91 33.51 119.02
CA GLU A 203 2.45 32.68 120.10
C GLU A 203 3.25 33.52 121.14
N THR A 204 4.03 34.50 120.68
CA THR A 204 4.78 35.43 121.54
C THR A 204 3.85 36.33 122.35
N ALA A 205 2.77 36.82 121.75
CA ALA A 205 1.76 37.62 122.44
C ALA A 205 1.09 36.84 123.59
N LEU A 206 0.80 35.56 123.36
CA LEU A 206 0.26 34.65 124.36
C LEU A 206 1.23 34.43 125.54
N GLY A 207 2.53 34.28 125.26
CA GLY A 207 3.58 34.15 126.27
C GLY A 207 3.76 35.39 127.15
N ASN A 208 3.72 36.59 126.55
CA ASN A 208 3.85 37.84 127.28
C ASN A 208 2.65 38.11 128.20
N MET A 209 1.42 37.75 127.79
CA MET A 209 0.25 37.86 128.65
C MET A 209 0.31 36.93 129.87
N ASN A 210 0.89 35.73 129.74
CA ASN A 210 1.10 34.84 130.87
C ASN A 210 2.12 35.40 131.88
N ARG A 211 3.21 36.02 131.40
CA ARG A 211 4.27 36.59 132.27
C ARG A 211 3.76 37.80 133.08
N LEU A 212 2.99 38.67 132.44
CA LEU A 212 2.33 39.82 133.10
C LEU A 212 1.30 39.40 134.17
N ARG A 213 0.72 38.19 134.04
CA ARG A 213 -0.17 37.61 135.04
C ARG A 213 0.59 37.15 136.30
N ASP A 214 1.85 36.73 136.14
CA ASP A 214 2.63 36.10 137.21
C ASP A 214 3.41 37.13 138.07
N ASP A 215 3.83 38.27 137.49
CA ASP A 215 4.69 39.27 138.17
C ASP A 215 3.93 40.35 138.99
N LEU A 216 2.62 40.21 139.17
CA LEU A 216 1.79 41.28 139.74
C LEU A 216 1.90 41.54 141.27
N PRO A 217 2.59 40.76 142.13
CA PRO A 217 2.67 41.15 143.54
C PRO A 217 4.04 40.98 144.25
N VAL A 218 4.89 42.03 144.36
CA VAL A 218 5.74 42.33 145.55
C VAL A 218 6.23 43.81 145.54
N ILE A 219 5.65 44.69 146.39
CA ILE A 219 6.34 45.90 146.87
C ILE A 219 6.00 46.11 148.36
N ALA A 220 6.92 45.75 149.25
CA ALA A 220 7.06 46.34 150.59
C ALA A 220 8.32 45.77 151.30
N ASN A 221 9.54 46.30 151.06
CA ASN A 221 10.64 46.11 152.03
C ASN A 221 11.89 47.03 151.97
N SER A 222 11.86 48.21 151.34
CA SER A 222 13.08 49.03 151.16
C SER A 222 12.96 50.43 151.77
N ALA A 223 12.78 50.51 153.09
CA ALA A 223 12.78 51.80 153.82
C ALA A 223 13.61 51.81 155.12
N ARG A 224 14.37 50.76 155.42
CA ARG A 224 15.01 50.59 156.74
C ARG A 224 16.47 51.05 156.85
N ASP A 225 17.20 51.13 155.74
CA ASP A 225 18.67 51.34 155.79
C ASP A 225 19.14 52.80 155.86
N VAL A 226 18.24 53.77 155.70
CA VAL A 226 18.60 55.20 155.62
C VAL A 226 18.94 55.81 156.99
N ALA A 227 18.49 55.20 158.09
CA ALA A 227 18.58 55.81 159.43
C ALA A 227 19.99 55.83 160.06
N ASN A 228 20.93 54.98 159.61
CA ASN A 228 22.17 54.71 160.34
C ASN A 228 23.39 55.57 159.95
N GLN A 229 23.30 56.43 158.92
CA GLN A 229 24.47 57.16 158.38
C GLN A 229 24.53 58.67 158.72
N ILE A 230 23.71 59.15 159.65
CA ILE A 230 23.56 60.61 159.88
C ILE A 230 24.58 61.21 160.89
N GLY A 231 25.26 60.40 161.71
CA GLY A 231 26.12 60.91 162.79
C GLY A 231 27.47 61.53 162.36
N GLY A 232 28.03 61.17 161.20
CA GLY A 232 29.37 61.60 160.76
C GLY A 232 29.41 62.83 159.84
N ALA A 233 28.24 63.32 159.41
CA ALA A 233 28.11 64.24 158.27
C ALA A 233 28.43 65.73 158.58
N GLY A 234 28.45 66.15 159.85
CA GLY A 234 28.41 67.58 160.20
C GLY A 234 29.62 68.44 159.79
N ARG A 235 30.83 67.89 159.70
CA ARG A 235 32.04 68.64 159.28
C ARG A 235 32.33 68.54 157.78
N ASN A 236 31.90 67.45 157.12
CA ASN A 236 31.88 67.35 155.66
C ASN A 236 30.77 68.22 155.04
N ALA A 237 29.69 68.48 155.78
CA ALA A 237 28.57 69.30 155.31
C ALA A 237 29.01 70.72 154.92
N GLN A 238 29.99 71.34 155.59
CA GLN A 238 30.38 72.72 155.26
C GLN A 238 31.21 72.81 153.97
N ASP A 239 32.15 71.90 153.77
CA ASP A 239 32.94 71.79 152.52
C ASP A 239 32.04 71.30 151.35
N GLN A 240 31.05 70.45 151.64
CA GLN A 240 30.03 70.02 150.68
C GLN A 240 29.02 71.12 150.36
N LEU A 241 28.68 72.02 151.29
CA LEU A 241 27.78 73.15 151.06
C LEU A 241 28.39 74.17 150.11
N GLU A 242 29.67 74.54 150.26
CA GLU A 242 30.35 75.42 149.29
C GLU A 242 30.45 74.77 147.89
N ARG A 243 30.76 73.47 147.83
CA ARG A 243 30.76 72.72 146.55
C ARG A 243 29.35 72.55 145.97
N LEU A 244 28.31 72.47 146.81
CA LEU A 244 26.90 72.46 146.41
C LEU A 244 26.50 73.82 145.85
N VAL A 245 26.90 74.94 146.46
CA VAL A 245 26.62 76.29 145.92
C VAL A 245 27.27 76.46 144.54
N ALA A 246 28.56 76.14 144.40
CA ALA A 246 29.23 76.15 143.09
C ALA A 246 28.69 75.10 142.10
N GLY A 247 28.12 74.01 142.60
CA GLY A 247 27.43 72.98 141.82
C GLY A 247 26.05 73.44 141.36
N PHE A 248 25.32 74.17 142.19
CA PHE A 248 24.02 74.75 141.89
C PHE A 248 24.16 75.92 140.91
N GLU A 249 25.19 76.75 141.00
CA GLU A 249 25.49 77.76 139.99
C GLU A 249 25.78 77.13 138.62
N ARG A 250 26.58 76.05 138.58
CA ARG A 250 26.83 75.27 137.36
C ARG A 250 25.60 74.54 136.84
N LEU A 251 24.77 73.99 137.73
CA LEU A 251 23.51 73.34 137.37
C LEU A 251 22.50 74.36 136.84
N ASN A 252 22.49 75.58 137.38
CA ASN A 252 21.63 76.66 136.91
C ASN A 252 22.09 77.16 135.52
N THR A 253 23.39 77.31 135.30
CA THR A 253 23.93 77.64 133.96
C THR A 253 23.71 76.50 132.96
N PHE A 254 23.92 75.25 133.36
CA PHE A 254 23.63 74.08 132.52
C PHE A 254 22.13 73.94 132.25
N GLY A 255 21.28 74.23 133.23
CA GLY A 255 19.83 74.25 133.11
C GLY A 255 19.37 75.29 132.10
N ALA A 256 19.87 76.52 132.19
CA ALA A 256 19.59 77.58 131.23
C ALA A 256 20.10 77.25 129.81
N ALA A 257 21.29 76.67 129.69
CA ALA A 257 21.84 76.22 128.42
C ALA A 257 21.04 75.05 127.82
N SER A 258 20.63 74.08 128.64
CA SER A 258 19.85 72.92 128.24
C SER A 258 18.42 73.32 127.84
N GLU A 259 17.78 74.23 128.58
CA GLU A 259 16.48 74.80 128.21
C GLU A 259 16.55 75.53 126.86
N THR A 260 17.63 76.28 126.61
CA THR A 260 17.88 76.93 125.33
C THR A 260 18.11 75.92 124.21
N GLN A 261 18.89 74.86 124.45
CA GLN A 261 19.17 73.80 123.49
C GLN A 261 17.89 73.00 123.16
N VAL A 262 17.07 72.67 124.16
CA VAL A 262 15.79 71.96 124.00
C VAL A 262 14.80 72.83 123.25
N ARG A 263 14.74 74.14 123.52
CA ARG A 263 13.92 75.09 122.76
C ARG A 263 14.35 75.15 121.29
N SER A 264 15.65 75.29 121.04
CA SER A 264 16.21 75.29 119.68
C SER A 264 15.99 73.97 118.94
N LEU A 265 16.08 72.83 119.63
CA LEU A 265 15.75 71.53 119.05
C LEU A 265 14.25 71.42 118.76
N GLY A 266 13.39 71.89 119.67
CA GLY A 266 11.94 71.94 119.46
C GLY A 266 11.55 72.82 118.27
N GLU A 267 12.18 73.97 118.10
CA GLU A 267 12.01 74.85 116.93
C GLU A 267 12.45 74.16 115.64
N ARG A 268 13.65 73.54 115.61
CA ARG A 268 14.15 72.80 114.44
C ARG A 268 13.27 71.60 114.09
N VAL A 269 12.84 70.83 115.08
CA VAL A 269 11.94 69.69 114.88
C VAL A 269 10.59 70.19 114.35
N GLY A 270 10.05 71.27 114.91
CA GLY A 270 8.86 71.94 114.41
C GLY A 270 9.00 72.35 112.94
N GLU A 271 10.09 73.03 112.58
CA GLU A 271 10.40 73.44 111.21
C GLU A 271 10.53 72.24 110.25
N THR A 272 11.16 71.15 110.67
CA THR A 272 11.26 69.94 109.84
C THR A 272 9.92 69.23 109.66
N LEU A 273 9.08 69.18 110.70
CA LEU A 273 7.73 68.61 110.64
C LEU A 273 6.84 69.42 109.69
N THR A 274 6.87 70.75 109.80
CA THR A 274 6.14 71.62 108.85
C THR A 274 6.67 71.44 107.43
N GLY A 275 7.98 71.30 107.24
CA GLY A 275 8.56 71.01 105.92
C GLY A 275 8.14 69.66 105.33
N PHE A 276 7.99 68.62 106.17
CA PHE A 276 7.44 67.33 105.73
C PHE A 276 5.95 67.41 105.39
N GLU A 277 5.16 68.16 106.17
CA GLU A 277 3.73 68.37 105.91
C GLU A 277 3.51 69.13 104.58
N ASP A 278 4.32 70.16 104.33
CA ASP A 278 4.34 70.89 103.05
C ASP A 278 4.77 69.99 101.87
N GLN A 279 5.73 69.10 102.06
CA GLN A 279 6.13 68.14 101.03
C GLN A 279 5.03 67.10 100.76
N LEU A 280 4.38 66.57 101.79
CA LEU A 280 3.29 65.60 101.66
C LEU A 280 2.11 66.20 100.92
N THR A 281 1.68 67.42 101.28
CA THR A 281 0.60 68.13 100.58
C THR A 281 0.95 68.42 99.12
N ARG A 282 2.21 68.76 98.82
CA ARG A 282 2.67 68.95 97.43
C ARG A 282 2.69 67.64 96.63
N ILE A 283 3.10 66.53 97.25
CA ILE A 283 3.05 65.20 96.62
C ILE A 283 1.61 64.79 96.37
N GLU A 284 0.71 64.97 97.34
CA GLU A 284 -0.72 64.68 97.21
C GLU A 284 -1.34 65.46 96.05
N ALA A 285 -1.04 66.75 95.93
CA ALA A 285 -1.51 67.59 94.84
C ALA A 285 -0.97 67.09 93.47
N LEU A 286 0.32 66.77 93.38
CA LEU A 286 0.93 66.26 92.16
C LEU A 286 0.33 64.91 91.73
N VAL A 287 0.16 63.99 92.68
CA VAL A 287 -0.41 62.67 92.45
C VAL A 287 -1.86 62.78 92.00
N THR A 288 -2.66 63.62 92.66
CA THR A 288 -4.06 63.88 92.28
C THR A 288 -4.16 64.47 90.87
N GLN A 289 -3.31 65.45 90.54
CA GLN A 289 -3.25 66.03 89.20
C GLN A 289 -2.86 64.99 88.15
N ARG A 290 -1.88 64.12 88.44
CA ARG A 290 -1.43 63.08 87.52
C ARG A 290 -2.48 62.00 87.30
N PHE A 291 -3.20 61.58 88.34
CA PHE A 291 -4.32 60.64 88.19
C PHE A 291 -5.46 61.23 87.37
N ALA A 292 -5.82 62.49 87.59
CA ALA A 292 -6.84 63.16 86.79
C ALA A 292 -6.43 63.29 85.31
N ALA A 293 -5.18 63.63 85.03
CA ALA A 293 -4.64 63.67 83.67
C ALA A 293 -4.64 62.27 83.02
N LEU A 294 -4.14 61.25 83.73
CA LEU A 294 -4.13 59.87 83.24
C LEU A 294 -5.54 59.35 82.95
N GLN A 295 -6.52 59.68 83.80
CA GLN A 295 -7.91 59.31 83.57
C GLN A 295 -8.48 59.97 82.32
N THR A 296 -8.20 61.27 82.13
CA THR A 296 -8.61 62.01 80.93
C THR A 296 -7.98 61.42 79.67
N ASP A 297 -6.68 61.12 79.70
CA ASP A 297 -5.96 60.51 78.59
C ASP A 297 -6.47 59.10 78.27
N ALA A 298 -6.79 58.31 79.30
CA ALA A 298 -7.36 56.97 79.13
C ALA A 298 -8.77 57.02 78.51
N GLU A 299 -9.60 57.98 78.91
CA GLU A 299 -10.91 58.22 78.31
C GLU A 299 -10.79 58.67 76.85
N ALA A 300 -9.86 59.58 76.55
CA ALA A 300 -9.58 60.01 75.19
C ALA A 300 -9.03 58.87 74.31
N TYR A 301 -8.17 58.03 74.86
CA TYR A 301 -7.62 56.87 74.14
C TYR A 301 -8.72 55.83 73.84
N ARG A 302 -9.60 55.53 74.80
CA ARG A 302 -10.76 54.66 74.59
C ARG A 302 -11.67 55.20 73.49
N ALA A 303 -12.02 56.48 73.52
CA ALA A 303 -12.85 57.10 72.49
C ALA A 303 -12.23 57.02 71.09
N ARG A 304 -10.89 57.19 70.99
CA ARG A 304 -10.17 57.01 69.72
C ARG A 304 -10.16 55.57 69.24
N LEU A 305 -9.97 54.62 70.17
CA LEU A 305 -10.01 53.18 69.86
C LEU A 305 -11.39 52.78 69.34
N ASP A 306 -12.45 53.18 70.03
CA ASP A 306 -13.84 52.90 69.64
C ASP A 306 -14.16 53.49 68.26
N ALA A 307 -13.69 54.70 67.97
CA ALA A 307 -13.88 55.34 66.66
C ALA A 307 -13.10 54.62 65.54
N LEU A 308 -11.87 54.18 65.80
CA LEU A 308 -11.07 53.40 64.86
C LEU A 308 -11.70 52.02 64.60
N GLU A 309 -12.15 51.33 65.65
CA GLU A 309 -12.86 50.05 65.53
C GLU A 309 -14.16 50.19 64.73
N ALA A 310 -14.97 51.21 65.02
CA ALA A 310 -16.19 51.47 64.26
C ALA A 310 -15.90 51.73 62.78
N THR A 311 -14.85 52.49 62.48
CA THR A 311 -14.43 52.77 61.10
C THR A 311 -13.92 51.52 60.40
N ALA A 312 -13.11 50.69 61.08
CA ALA A 312 -12.59 49.44 60.55
C ALA A 312 -13.71 48.44 60.26
N LEU A 313 -14.66 48.27 61.20
CA LEU A 313 -15.82 47.40 61.03
C LEU A 313 -16.73 47.88 59.90
N ALA A 314 -16.94 49.20 59.75
CA ALA A 314 -17.69 49.77 58.64
C ALA A 314 -16.99 49.52 57.29
N ALA A 315 -15.67 49.66 57.23
CA ALA A 315 -14.88 49.39 56.02
C ALA A 315 -14.90 47.90 55.65
N LEU A 316 -14.74 46.99 56.63
CA LEU A 316 -14.86 45.54 56.43
C LEU A 316 -16.27 45.16 55.98
N GLY A 317 -17.31 45.72 56.60
CA GLY A 317 -18.70 45.50 56.19
C GLY A 317 -18.99 45.99 54.77
N LYS A 318 -18.46 47.15 54.38
CA LYS A 318 -18.56 47.66 53.00
C LYS A 318 -17.86 46.73 52.02
N ARG A 319 -16.63 46.30 52.32
CA ARG A 319 -15.86 45.40 51.48
C ARG A 319 -16.53 44.03 51.33
N ALA A 320 -17.06 43.47 52.42
CA ALA A 320 -17.82 42.22 52.39
C ALA A 320 -19.05 42.33 51.47
N ARG A 321 -19.85 43.39 51.60
CA ARG A 321 -21.01 43.62 50.71
C ARG A 321 -20.60 43.78 49.25
N GLN A 322 -19.52 44.52 49.00
CA GLN A 322 -18.99 44.69 47.65
C GLN A 322 -18.57 43.33 47.05
N THR A 323 -17.78 42.54 47.79
CA THR A 323 -17.36 41.21 47.34
C THR A 323 -18.55 40.28 47.11
N THR A 324 -19.57 40.29 47.97
CA THR A 324 -20.80 39.51 47.73
C THR A 324 -21.50 39.96 46.44
N SER A 325 -21.63 41.27 46.20
CA SER A 325 -22.25 41.78 44.97
C SER A 325 -21.44 41.45 43.72
N GLU A 326 -20.11 41.45 43.80
CA GLU A 326 -19.22 41.06 42.70
C GLU A 326 -19.33 39.56 42.40
N ILE A 327 -19.45 38.72 43.44
CA ILE A 327 -19.69 37.28 43.29
C ILE A 327 -21.04 37.00 42.64
N GLU A 328 -22.12 37.67 43.07
CA GLU A 328 -23.45 37.53 42.47
C GLU A 328 -23.46 37.98 41.01
N ALA A 329 -22.81 39.10 40.69
CA ALA A 329 -22.64 39.57 39.32
C ALA A 329 -21.84 38.57 38.47
N PHE A 330 -20.76 38.01 39.01
CA PHE A 330 -19.96 37.02 38.31
C PHE A 330 -20.74 35.71 38.08
N ASP A 331 -21.48 35.24 39.07
CA ASP A 331 -22.30 34.02 38.96
C ASP A 331 -23.40 34.18 37.91
N SER A 332 -24.08 35.33 37.89
CA SER A 332 -25.07 35.64 36.84
C SER A 332 -24.46 35.65 35.44
N GLN A 333 -23.30 36.30 35.25
CA GLN A 333 -22.58 36.31 33.98
C GLN A 333 -22.11 34.92 33.56
N LEU A 334 -21.64 34.10 34.50
CA LEU A 334 -21.22 32.73 34.24
C LEU A 334 -22.41 31.87 33.82
N SER A 335 -23.54 32.02 34.48
CA SER A 335 -24.79 31.33 34.14
C SER A 335 -25.26 31.70 32.73
N GLU A 336 -25.30 32.99 32.39
CA GLU A 336 -25.65 33.47 31.04
C GLU A 336 -24.70 32.93 29.97
N ARG A 337 -23.38 33.00 30.22
CA ARG A 337 -22.38 32.44 29.30
C ARG A 337 -22.51 30.93 29.14
N SER A 338 -22.78 30.20 30.23
CA SER A 338 -22.95 28.76 30.19
C SER A 338 -24.16 28.36 29.34
N ARG A 339 -25.26 29.13 29.46
CA ARG A 339 -26.47 28.94 28.65
C ARG A 339 -26.21 29.26 27.18
N ALA A 340 -25.55 30.38 26.89
CA ALA A 340 -25.19 30.76 25.53
C ALA A 340 -24.27 29.70 24.87
N LEU A 341 -23.31 29.14 25.62
CA LEU A 341 -22.46 28.05 25.15
C LEU A 341 -23.27 26.78 24.88
N ALA A 342 -24.19 26.40 25.77
CA ALA A 342 -25.07 25.25 25.56
C ALA A 342 -25.92 25.41 24.29
N GLU A 343 -26.52 26.58 24.09
CA GLU A 343 -27.28 26.91 22.88
C GLU A 343 -26.40 26.85 21.62
N GLN A 344 -25.15 27.34 21.67
CA GLN A 344 -24.20 27.22 20.57
C GLN A 344 -23.80 25.76 20.27
N PHE A 345 -23.64 24.93 21.31
CA PHE A 345 -23.35 23.51 21.12
C PHE A 345 -24.51 22.78 20.47
N GLU A 346 -25.74 23.03 20.92
CA GLU A 346 -26.95 22.44 20.34
C GLU A 346 -27.10 22.87 18.86
N GLN A 347 -26.90 24.15 18.55
CA GLN A 347 -26.93 24.65 17.17
C GLN A 347 -25.87 23.99 16.29
N ARG A 348 -24.62 23.87 16.79
CA ARG A 348 -23.54 23.20 16.06
C ARG A 348 -23.84 21.73 15.85
N GLN A 349 -24.38 21.04 16.85
CA GLN A 349 -24.72 19.62 16.75
C GLN A 349 -25.84 19.41 15.72
N ALA A 350 -26.91 20.21 15.75
CA ALA A 350 -27.97 20.14 14.75
C ALA A 350 -27.45 20.43 13.32
N ALA A 351 -26.55 21.40 13.18
CA ALA A 351 -25.89 21.67 11.90
C ALA A 351 -25.03 20.48 11.45
N PHE A 352 -24.27 19.86 12.35
CA PHE A 352 -23.48 18.66 12.05
C PHE A 352 -24.35 17.49 11.61
N GLU A 353 -25.42 17.18 12.32
CA GLU A 353 -26.36 16.11 11.97
C GLU A 353 -27.00 16.37 10.58
N THR A 354 -27.33 17.63 10.29
CA THR A 354 -27.84 18.03 8.97
C THR A 354 -26.80 17.83 7.88
N HIS A 355 -25.55 18.26 8.11
CA HIS A 355 -24.45 18.09 7.16
C HIS A 355 -24.09 16.62 6.95
N GLU A 356 -24.15 15.80 8.00
CA GLU A 356 -23.92 14.36 7.92
C GLU A 356 -25.02 13.68 7.08
N ALA A 357 -26.29 14.01 7.33
CA ALA A 357 -27.40 13.52 6.53
C ALA A 357 -27.22 13.89 5.04
N GLN A 358 -26.92 15.15 4.74
CA GLN A 358 -26.66 15.63 3.39
C GLN A 358 -25.46 14.93 2.73
N ALA A 359 -24.36 14.75 3.46
CA ALA A 359 -23.18 14.07 2.95
C ALA A 359 -23.48 12.58 2.66
N SER A 360 -24.24 11.92 3.53
CA SER A 360 -24.65 10.53 3.35
C SER A 360 -25.55 10.35 2.12
N GLU A 361 -26.49 11.27 1.91
CA GLU A 361 -27.39 11.26 0.76
C GLU A 361 -26.64 11.53 -0.54
N LEU A 362 -25.72 12.51 -0.54
CA LEU A 362 -24.86 12.78 -1.69
C LEU A 362 -23.95 11.59 -2.01
N LEU A 363 -23.35 10.95 -1.00
CA LEU A 363 -22.53 9.75 -1.19
C LEU A 363 -23.35 8.57 -1.73
N ALA A 364 -24.56 8.34 -1.21
CA ALA A 364 -25.46 7.31 -1.72
C ALA A 364 -25.82 7.58 -3.18
N GLN A 365 -26.13 8.83 -3.54
CA GLN A 365 -26.42 9.22 -4.91
C GLN A 365 -25.21 9.00 -5.82
N ARG A 366 -24.00 9.39 -5.39
CA ARG A 366 -22.77 9.17 -6.16
C ARG A 366 -22.43 7.70 -6.34
N LEU A 367 -22.70 6.86 -5.33
CA LEU A 367 -22.55 5.41 -5.46
C LEU A 367 -23.52 4.84 -6.48
N SER A 368 -24.79 5.25 -6.44
CA SER A 368 -25.80 4.83 -7.43
C SER A 368 -25.41 5.23 -8.85
N ASP A 369 -25.02 6.50 -9.05
CA ASP A 369 -24.56 6.99 -10.36
C ASP A 369 -23.35 6.18 -10.88
N LEU A 370 -22.44 5.80 -9.98
CA LEU A 370 -21.26 5.01 -10.30
C LEU A 370 -21.62 3.56 -10.65
N ASP A 371 -22.53 2.94 -9.91
CA ASP A 371 -23.02 1.59 -10.17
C ASP A 371 -23.74 1.52 -11.52
N ASP A 372 -24.57 2.52 -11.85
CA ASP A 372 -25.22 2.64 -13.16
C ASP A 372 -24.18 2.81 -14.30
N ALA A 373 -23.18 3.66 -14.10
CA ALA A 373 -22.10 3.84 -15.08
C ALA A 373 -21.26 2.56 -15.27
N LEU A 374 -21.03 1.80 -14.20
CA LEU A 374 -20.35 0.50 -14.26
C LEU A 374 -21.19 -0.56 -14.97
N ALA A 375 -22.50 -0.59 -14.73
CA ALA A 375 -23.42 -1.50 -15.41
C ALA A 375 -23.41 -1.24 -16.93
N LEU A 376 -23.57 0.03 -17.33
CA LEU A 376 -23.49 0.45 -18.73
C LEU A 376 -22.15 0.07 -19.37
N ARG A 377 -21.03 0.30 -18.66
CA ARG A 377 -19.70 -0.04 -19.18
C ARG A 377 -19.49 -1.55 -19.31
N ARG A 378 -20.02 -2.36 -18.38
CA ARG A 378 -19.97 -3.82 -18.45
C ARG A 378 -20.78 -4.35 -19.63
N GLU A 379 -21.98 -3.82 -19.85
CA GLU A 379 -22.81 -4.20 -21.01
C GLU A 379 -22.11 -3.87 -22.32
N ALA A 380 -21.51 -2.68 -22.45
CA ALA A 380 -20.72 -2.31 -23.61
C ALA A 380 -19.50 -3.23 -23.82
N GLN A 381 -18.81 -3.60 -22.73
CA GLN A 381 -17.69 -4.56 -22.80
C GLN A 381 -18.13 -5.95 -23.24
N ILE A 382 -19.26 -6.46 -22.74
CA ILE A 382 -19.81 -7.74 -23.17
C ILE A 382 -20.14 -7.69 -24.66
N ALA A 383 -20.85 -6.66 -25.11
CA ALA A 383 -21.20 -6.48 -26.52
C ALA A 383 -19.95 -6.40 -27.42
N ASP A 384 -18.89 -5.73 -26.99
CA ASP A 384 -17.63 -5.69 -27.75
C ASP A 384 -16.90 -7.04 -27.74
N THR A 385 -16.91 -7.79 -26.64
CA THR A 385 -16.35 -9.14 -26.61
C THR A 385 -17.13 -10.11 -27.51
N GLU A 386 -18.45 -9.99 -27.58
CA GLU A 386 -19.29 -10.76 -28.52
C GLU A 386 -18.94 -10.43 -29.97
N LYS A 387 -18.74 -9.16 -30.31
CA LYS A 387 -18.27 -8.77 -31.64
C LYS A 387 -16.88 -9.33 -31.96
N LEU A 388 -15.96 -9.34 -31.00
CA LEU A 388 -14.62 -9.93 -31.17
C LEU A 388 -14.70 -11.45 -31.37
N LEU A 389 -15.59 -12.13 -30.64
CA LEU A 389 -15.83 -13.57 -30.82
C LEU A 389 -16.38 -13.85 -32.23
N ALA A 390 -17.42 -13.10 -32.66
CA ALA A 390 -17.99 -13.23 -34.00
C ALA A 390 -16.96 -12.92 -35.10
N HIS A 391 -16.10 -11.93 -34.89
CA HIS A 391 -15.00 -11.65 -35.81
C HIS A 391 -13.96 -12.78 -35.83
N GLY A 392 -13.62 -13.34 -34.67
CA GLY A 392 -12.72 -14.49 -34.54
C GLY A 392 -13.25 -15.73 -35.24
N GLU A 393 -14.55 -16.02 -35.11
CA GLU A 393 -15.23 -17.09 -35.83
C GLU A 393 -15.21 -16.85 -37.35
N ALA A 394 -15.51 -15.64 -37.80
CA ALA A 394 -15.43 -15.29 -39.22
C ALA A 394 -14.01 -15.43 -39.80
N VAL A 395 -12.99 -15.06 -39.01
CA VAL A 395 -11.58 -15.26 -39.39
C VAL A 395 -11.24 -16.75 -39.44
N ALA A 396 -11.69 -17.54 -38.46
CA ALA A 396 -11.47 -18.99 -38.45
C ALA A 396 -12.14 -19.67 -39.65
N GLU A 397 -13.37 -19.28 -39.99
CA GLU A 397 -14.06 -19.74 -41.19
C GLU A 397 -13.29 -19.35 -42.45
N ARG A 398 -12.78 -18.12 -42.51
CA ARG A 398 -11.98 -17.67 -43.65
C ARG A 398 -10.67 -18.45 -43.79
N ILE A 399 -10.03 -18.80 -42.67
CA ILE A 399 -8.84 -19.65 -42.65
C ILE A 399 -9.18 -21.06 -43.12
N ASP A 400 -10.32 -21.64 -42.71
CA ASP A 400 -10.75 -22.96 -43.18
C ASP A 400 -11.08 -22.95 -44.68
N GLN A 401 -11.80 -21.94 -45.17
CA GLN A 401 -12.03 -21.71 -46.60
C GLN A 401 -10.71 -21.61 -47.38
N LEU A 402 -9.71 -20.90 -46.84
CA LEU A 402 -8.40 -20.76 -47.46
C LEU A 402 -7.64 -22.10 -47.43
N GLY A 403 -7.74 -22.87 -46.35
CA GLY A 403 -7.22 -24.23 -46.25
C GLY A 403 -7.89 -25.22 -47.20
N GLN A 404 -9.19 -25.08 -47.45
CA GLN A 404 -9.92 -25.82 -48.49
C GLN A 404 -9.43 -25.45 -49.89
N MET A 405 -9.34 -24.15 -50.21
CA MET A 405 -8.79 -23.70 -51.50
C MET A 405 -7.36 -24.18 -51.72
N ILE A 406 -6.50 -24.19 -50.70
CA ILE A 406 -5.14 -24.74 -50.81
C ILE A 406 -5.17 -26.23 -51.14
N ARG A 407 -6.04 -27.02 -50.50
CA ARG A 407 -6.20 -28.45 -50.81
C ARG A 407 -6.72 -28.68 -52.22
N GLU A 408 -7.70 -27.89 -52.68
CA GLU A 408 -8.19 -27.95 -54.05
C GLU A 408 -7.10 -27.58 -55.07
N ILE A 409 -6.29 -26.55 -54.79
CA ILE A 409 -5.14 -26.17 -55.62
C ILE A 409 -4.09 -27.30 -55.66
N ASP A 410 -3.83 -27.95 -54.53
CA ASP A 410 -2.89 -29.07 -54.45
C ASP A 410 -3.40 -30.29 -55.27
N GLU A 411 -4.67 -30.64 -55.12
CA GLU A 411 -5.33 -31.71 -55.89
C GLU A 411 -5.35 -31.39 -57.40
N HIS A 412 -5.71 -30.16 -57.79
CA HIS A 412 -5.63 -29.71 -59.17
C HIS A 412 -4.20 -29.66 -59.69
N GLY A 413 -3.24 -29.30 -58.84
CA GLY A 413 -1.80 -29.31 -59.12
C GLY A 413 -1.31 -30.71 -59.45
N GLU A 414 -1.68 -31.70 -58.64
CA GLU A 414 -1.31 -33.10 -58.90
C GLU A 414 -2.06 -33.69 -60.10
N ALA A 415 -3.35 -33.38 -60.26
CA ALA A 415 -4.10 -33.78 -61.44
C ALA A 415 -3.48 -33.19 -62.73
N ALA A 416 -3.04 -31.94 -62.69
CA ALA A 416 -2.33 -31.30 -63.81
C ALA A 416 -0.96 -31.93 -64.05
N HIS A 417 -0.19 -32.22 -62.99
CA HIS A 417 1.12 -32.85 -63.08
C HIS A 417 1.05 -34.28 -63.65
N THR A 418 0.11 -35.09 -63.16
CA THR A 418 -0.17 -36.42 -63.68
C THR A 418 -0.65 -36.38 -65.13
N ASN A 419 -1.61 -35.52 -65.47
CA ASN A 419 -2.08 -35.35 -66.85
C ASN A 419 -0.96 -34.89 -67.80
N LEU A 420 -0.09 -33.98 -67.38
CA LEU A 420 1.09 -33.57 -68.16
C LEU A 420 2.07 -34.73 -68.33
N THR A 421 2.35 -35.48 -67.27
CA THR A 421 3.26 -36.63 -67.32
C THR A 421 2.71 -37.73 -68.23
N THR A 422 1.41 -38.04 -68.13
CA THR A 422 0.72 -38.99 -69.01
C THR A 422 0.65 -38.47 -70.45
N GLY A 423 0.34 -37.19 -70.65
CA GLY A 423 0.33 -36.54 -71.96
C GLY A 423 1.71 -36.57 -72.64
N LEU A 424 2.77 -36.24 -71.91
CA LEU A 424 4.15 -36.33 -72.40
C LEU A 424 4.54 -37.79 -72.67
N GLY A 425 4.12 -38.74 -71.82
CA GLY A 425 4.33 -40.17 -72.03
C GLY A 425 3.63 -40.71 -73.29
N THR A 426 2.37 -40.33 -73.51
CA THR A 426 1.60 -40.70 -74.71
C THR A 426 2.16 -40.05 -75.96
N LEU A 427 2.57 -38.79 -75.91
CA LEU A 427 3.27 -38.12 -77.00
C LEU A 427 4.61 -38.81 -77.32
N GLY A 428 5.36 -39.20 -76.29
CA GLY A 428 6.57 -40.01 -76.42
C GLY A 428 6.31 -41.34 -77.11
N LYS A 429 5.21 -42.03 -76.74
CA LYS A 429 4.75 -43.25 -77.40
C LYS A 429 4.36 -43.01 -78.86
N HIS A 430 3.57 -41.99 -79.16
CA HIS A 430 3.22 -41.63 -80.53
C HIS A 430 4.43 -41.28 -81.39
N LEU A 431 5.44 -40.58 -80.84
CA LEU A 431 6.70 -40.32 -81.54
C LEU A 431 7.50 -41.59 -81.79
N ALA A 432 7.53 -42.52 -80.84
CA ALA A 432 8.16 -43.83 -81.03
C ALA A 432 7.44 -44.65 -82.11
N ASP A 433 6.10 -44.71 -82.06
CA ASP A 433 5.27 -45.40 -83.05
C ASP A 433 5.41 -44.77 -84.44
N LYS A 434 5.45 -43.44 -84.55
CA LYS A 434 5.69 -42.73 -85.82
C LYS A 434 7.11 -42.94 -86.33
N ARG A 435 8.12 -42.99 -85.46
CA ARG A 435 9.50 -43.38 -85.85
C ARG A 435 9.56 -44.81 -86.36
N ALA A 436 8.88 -45.75 -85.69
CA ALA A 436 8.79 -47.13 -86.13
C ALA A 436 8.05 -47.25 -87.48
N ALA A 437 6.95 -46.51 -87.65
CA ALA A 437 6.23 -46.43 -88.92
C ALA A 437 7.09 -45.83 -90.03
N LEU A 438 7.88 -44.79 -89.74
CA LEU A 438 8.83 -44.21 -90.71
C LEU A 438 9.92 -45.21 -91.11
N ALA A 439 10.51 -45.92 -90.14
CA ALA A 439 11.47 -46.99 -90.42
C ALA A 439 10.85 -48.14 -91.25
N ALA A 440 9.58 -48.48 -90.98
CA ALA A 440 8.83 -49.44 -91.77
C ALA A 440 8.58 -48.94 -93.21
N THR A 441 8.23 -47.66 -93.39
CA THR A 441 8.09 -47.07 -94.74
C THR A 441 9.42 -46.98 -95.48
N GLU A 442 10.52 -46.71 -94.77
CA GLU A 442 11.87 -46.74 -95.34
C GLU A 442 12.24 -48.15 -95.83
N THR A 443 11.88 -49.17 -95.04
CA THR A 443 12.05 -50.59 -95.44
C THR A 443 11.17 -50.94 -96.64
N GLN A 444 9.92 -50.47 -96.68
CA GLN A 444 9.01 -50.68 -97.83
C GLN A 444 9.50 -49.96 -99.09
N LEU A 445 10.04 -48.74 -98.96
CA LEU A 445 10.66 -48.01 -100.07
C LEU A 445 11.88 -48.77 -100.62
N ALA A 446 12.73 -49.33 -99.74
CA ALA A 446 13.85 -50.18 -100.15
C ALA A 446 13.38 -51.43 -100.92
N GLN A 447 12.28 -52.06 -100.48
CA GLN A 447 11.66 -53.19 -101.17
C GLN A 447 11.02 -52.81 -102.52
N LEU A 448 10.43 -51.61 -102.62
CA LEU A 448 9.88 -51.09 -103.86
C LEU A 448 10.99 -50.76 -104.86
N THR A 449 12.12 -50.22 -104.42
CA THR A 449 13.29 -50.01 -105.28
C THR A 449 13.87 -51.33 -105.79
N GLU A 450 13.96 -52.36 -104.95
CA GLU A 450 14.38 -53.71 -105.37
C GLU A 450 13.39 -54.32 -106.39
N SER A 451 12.09 -54.16 -106.16
CA SER A 451 11.04 -54.63 -107.09
C SER A 451 11.05 -53.86 -108.41
N GLY A 452 11.42 -52.58 -108.40
CA GLY A 452 11.62 -51.75 -109.59
C GLY A 452 12.85 -52.17 -110.41
N ILE A 453 13.95 -52.55 -109.75
CA ILE A 453 15.14 -53.15 -110.38
C ILE A 453 14.75 -54.48 -111.05
N ARG A 454 13.95 -55.31 -110.38
CA ARG A 454 13.48 -56.60 -110.89
C ARG A 454 12.51 -56.49 -112.08
N LEU A 455 11.70 -55.43 -112.14
CA LEU A 455 10.85 -55.11 -113.30
C LEU A 455 11.66 -54.61 -114.52
N LEU A 456 12.74 -53.86 -114.29
CA LEU A 456 13.66 -53.45 -115.36
C LEU A 456 14.42 -54.64 -115.98
N GLU A 457 14.79 -55.63 -115.17
CA GLU A 457 15.47 -56.85 -115.64
C GLU A 457 14.54 -57.74 -116.51
N ILE A 458 13.24 -57.81 -116.17
CA ILE A 458 12.23 -58.57 -116.93
C ILE A 458 11.88 -57.90 -118.27
N ILE A 459 11.85 -56.56 -118.33
CA ILE A 459 11.61 -55.82 -119.59
C ILE A 459 12.83 -55.88 -120.53
N GLN A 460 14.04 -55.96 -119.99
CA GLN A 460 15.27 -56.10 -120.79
C GLN A 460 15.42 -57.52 -121.38
N SER A 461 14.93 -58.55 -120.68
CA SER A 461 14.83 -59.94 -121.16
C SER A 461 13.78 -60.10 -122.28
N GLY A 462 12.61 -59.48 -122.16
CA GLY A 462 11.52 -59.55 -123.15
C GLY A 462 11.80 -58.86 -124.50
N ALA A 463 12.73 -57.90 -124.54
CA ALA A 463 13.08 -57.13 -125.75
C ALA A 463 14.16 -57.80 -126.64
N ARG A 464 14.75 -58.92 -126.20
CA ARG A 464 15.76 -59.67 -126.98
C ARG A 464 15.13 -60.85 -127.75
N THR A 465 14.08 -61.48 -127.21
CA THR A 465 13.39 -62.63 -127.81
C THR A 465 12.40 -62.27 -128.92
N THR A 466 11.97 -61.01 -129.01
CA THR A 466 11.02 -60.52 -130.05
C THR A 466 11.68 -60.12 -131.37
N ARG A 467 13.00 -60.30 -131.54
CA ARG A 467 13.73 -59.84 -132.74
C ARG A 467 14.23 -60.97 -133.66
N GLU A 468 14.36 -62.21 -133.20
CA GLU A 468 14.99 -63.28 -133.98
C GLU A 468 14.02 -64.37 -134.51
N ASP A 469 12.95 -64.73 -133.79
CA ASP A 469 12.15 -65.93 -134.15
C ASP A 469 10.89 -65.70 -135.01
N LEU A 470 10.46 -64.46 -135.27
CA LEU A 470 9.19 -64.20 -136.00
C LEU A 470 9.33 -64.15 -137.53
N THR A 471 10.55 -64.03 -138.07
CA THR A 471 10.78 -63.83 -139.52
C THR A 471 10.96 -65.16 -140.27
N GLN A 472 11.32 -66.25 -139.58
CA GLN A 472 11.62 -67.53 -140.23
C GLN A 472 10.36 -68.41 -140.45
N SER A 473 9.28 -68.17 -139.70
CA SER A 473 8.05 -68.97 -139.77
C SER A 473 7.05 -68.56 -140.85
N ILE A 474 7.25 -67.42 -141.53
CA ILE A 474 6.34 -66.89 -142.55
C ILE A 474 6.71 -67.34 -143.98
N THR A 475 7.89 -67.92 -144.21
CA THR A 475 8.33 -68.31 -145.55
C THR A 475 8.05 -69.79 -145.91
N GLY A 476 7.61 -70.63 -144.96
CA GLY A 476 7.41 -72.07 -145.17
C GLY A 476 5.97 -72.56 -145.44
N ALA A 477 4.96 -71.69 -145.35
CA ALA A 477 3.54 -72.08 -145.40
C ALA A 477 2.89 -72.00 -146.81
N GLY A 478 3.69 -72.03 -147.88
CA GLY A 478 3.24 -71.89 -149.27
C GLY A 478 3.09 -73.19 -150.08
N GLU A 479 3.77 -74.29 -149.70
CA GLU A 479 3.78 -75.54 -150.48
C GLU A 479 2.79 -76.61 -150.00
N ALA A 480 2.20 -76.45 -148.81
CA ALA A 480 1.27 -77.44 -148.20
C ALA A 480 -0.19 -77.35 -148.70
N LEU A 481 -0.50 -76.48 -149.68
CA LEU A 481 -1.86 -76.27 -150.21
C LEU A 481 -2.12 -76.95 -151.57
N SER A 482 -1.13 -77.60 -152.18
CA SER A 482 -1.30 -78.35 -153.45
C SER A 482 -1.64 -79.83 -153.26
N GLU A 483 -1.54 -80.38 -152.05
CA GLU A 483 -1.80 -81.81 -151.74
C GLU A 483 -3.27 -82.09 -151.36
N VAL A 484 -4.06 -81.04 -151.13
CA VAL A 484 -5.48 -81.12 -150.73
C VAL A 484 -6.41 -81.26 -151.95
N GLU A 485 -5.95 -80.93 -153.16
CA GLU A 485 -6.76 -80.94 -154.40
C GLU A 485 -6.85 -82.34 -155.06
N ALA A 486 -5.92 -83.27 -154.77
CA ALA A 486 -5.93 -84.63 -155.30
C ALA A 486 -6.80 -85.63 -154.50
N ARG A 487 -7.23 -85.27 -153.28
CA ARG A 487 -8.09 -86.12 -152.40
C ARG A 487 -9.59 -85.90 -152.58
N ALA A 488 -9.99 -84.96 -153.43
CA ALA A 488 -11.40 -84.66 -153.75
C ALA A 488 -12.01 -85.60 -154.81
N ASP A 489 -11.19 -86.33 -155.59
CA ASP A 489 -11.68 -87.19 -156.69
C ASP A 489 -12.00 -88.64 -156.22
N THR A 490 -11.44 -89.08 -155.10
CA THR A 490 -11.59 -90.46 -154.59
C THR A 490 -12.83 -90.67 -153.70
N VAL A 491 -13.47 -89.60 -153.23
CA VAL A 491 -14.66 -89.66 -152.36
C VAL A 491 -15.97 -89.68 -153.17
N ASN A 492 -15.96 -89.25 -154.43
CA ASN A 492 -17.14 -89.24 -155.29
C ASN A 492 -17.53 -90.65 -155.81
N GLN A 493 -16.58 -91.57 -155.95
CA GLN A 493 -16.88 -92.94 -156.41
C GLN A 493 -17.32 -93.91 -155.31
N LEU A 494 -17.16 -93.57 -154.03
CA LEU A 494 -17.63 -94.41 -152.92
C LEU A 494 -19.10 -94.14 -152.54
N MET A 495 -19.68 -93.01 -152.97
CA MET A 495 -21.13 -92.72 -152.84
C MET A 495 -22.01 -93.54 -153.79
N LEU A 496 -21.45 -94.22 -154.80
CA LEU A 496 -22.20 -95.06 -155.74
C LEU A 496 -22.29 -96.55 -155.34
N ARG A 497 -21.78 -96.94 -154.16
CA ARG A 497 -21.77 -98.35 -153.71
C ARG A 497 -22.45 -98.64 -152.38
N SER A 498 -23.16 -97.69 -151.79
CA SER A 498 -24.01 -97.96 -150.62
C SER A 498 -25.44 -97.42 -150.78
N SER A 499 -25.93 -97.47 -152.03
CA SER A 499 -27.36 -97.44 -152.36
C SER A 499 -27.91 -98.88 -152.56
N GLU A 500 -27.10 -99.91 -152.35
CA GLU A 500 -27.48 -101.30 -152.65
C GLU A 500 -27.32 -102.28 -151.48
N GLN A 501 -27.11 -101.78 -150.25
CA GLN A 501 -27.29 -102.59 -149.03
C GLN A 501 -28.12 -101.87 -147.95
N GLY A 502 -29.17 -101.16 -148.41
CA GLY A 502 -30.47 -101.08 -147.75
C GLY A 502 -31.30 -102.37 -147.90
N THR A 503 -30.71 -103.42 -148.46
CA THR A 503 -31.28 -104.75 -148.68
C THR A 503 -30.61 -105.85 -147.86
N ASP A 504 -29.70 -105.54 -146.94
CA ASP A 504 -29.15 -106.55 -146.02
C ASP A 504 -29.22 -106.17 -144.53
N LEU A 505 -30.06 -105.18 -144.21
CA LEU A 505 -30.66 -105.00 -142.89
C LEU A 505 -31.81 -106.01 -142.65
N SER A 506 -32.16 -106.83 -143.67
CA SER A 506 -33.02 -108.02 -143.58
C SER A 506 -32.27 -109.34 -143.37
N GLY A 507 -30.93 -109.33 -143.41
CA GLY A 507 -30.09 -110.51 -143.16
C GLY A 507 -29.81 -110.74 -141.67
N HIS A 508 -29.52 -109.70 -140.90
CA HIS A 508 -29.16 -109.86 -139.49
C HIS A 508 -30.37 -109.87 -138.52
N LEU A 509 -31.60 -109.63 -139.03
CA LEU A 509 -32.84 -110.08 -138.38
C LEU A 509 -33.14 -111.58 -138.62
N ARG A 510 -32.37 -112.28 -139.47
CA ARG A 510 -32.37 -113.76 -139.54
C ARG A 510 -31.28 -114.41 -138.69
N GLN A 511 -30.16 -113.74 -138.39
CA GLN A 511 -29.15 -114.32 -137.50
C GLN A 511 -29.55 -114.26 -136.02
N THR A 512 -30.40 -113.31 -135.61
CA THR A 512 -31.09 -113.39 -134.30
C THR A 512 -32.09 -114.55 -134.19
N ARG A 513 -32.31 -115.31 -135.29
CA ARG A 513 -32.99 -116.61 -135.32
C ARG A 513 -32.03 -117.80 -135.52
N SER A 514 -30.90 -117.63 -136.23
CA SER A 514 -29.87 -118.67 -136.40
C SER A 514 -28.94 -118.85 -135.19
N GLU A 515 -28.74 -117.84 -134.36
CA GLU A 515 -27.96 -117.98 -133.11
C GLU A 515 -28.79 -118.60 -131.97
N ILE A 516 -30.12 -118.68 -132.15
CA ILE A 516 -30.99 -119.61 -131.42
C ILE A 516 -30.85 -121.05 -131.97
N ASP A 517 -30.45 -121.25 -133.23
CA ASP A 517 -30.22 -122.59 -133.84
C ASP A 517 -28.77 -123.12 -133.69
N ALA A 518 -27.71 -122.31 -133.58
CA ALA A 518 -26.35 -122.84 -133.39
C ALA A 518 -26.00 -123.15 -131.92
N ALA A 519 -26.76 -122.57 -130.98
CA ALA A 519 -26.86 -123.10 -129.62
C ALA A 519 -27.62 -124.46 -129.57
N ASP A 520 -28.28 -124.87 -130.66
CA ASP A 520 -28.81 -126.23 -130.88
C ASP A 520 -27.72 -127.19 -131.44
N GLU A 521 -26.58 -126.72 -131.95
CA GLU A 521 -25.47 -127.61 -132.38
C GLU A 521 -24.35 -127.78 -131.32
N ALA A 522 -24.48 -127.03 -130.21
CA ALA A 522 -24.01 -127.45 -128.89
C ALA A 522 -24.71 -128.74 -128.39
N ILE A 523 -25.71 -129.28 -129.11
CA ILE A 523 -26.25 -130.64 -128.92
C ILE A 523 -25.63 -131.67 -129.90
N VAL A 524 -24.83 -131.31 -130.92
CA VAL A 524 -24.30 -132.30 -131.90
C VAL A 524 -22.78 -132.26 -132.16
N GLY A 525 -22.08 -131.12 -132.30
CA GLY A 525 -20.64 -131.16 -132.63
C GLY A 525 -19.74 -131.57 -131.46
N PHE A 526 -20.14 -131.20 -130.25
CA PHE A 526 -19.53 -131.72 -129.02
C PHE A 526 -19.83 -133.23 -128.82
N ARG A 527 -20.83 -133.78 -129.54
CA ARG A 527 -21.07 -135.23 -129.74
C ARG A 527 -19.97 -135.90 -130.61
N SER A 528 -19.04 -135.15 -131.21
CA SER A 528 -17.86 -135.67 -131.94
C SER A 528 -16.51 -135.34 -131.29
N ARG A 529 -16.52 -134.89 -130.03
CA ARG A 529 -15.49 -135.34 -129.05
C ARG A 529 -15.77 -136.78 -128.58
N LEU A 530 -16.77 -137.46 -129.15
CA LEU A 530 -17.17 -138.84 -128.86
C LEU A 530 -17.15 -139.81 -130.06
N ALA A 531 -16.70 -139.31 -131.22
CA ALA A 531 -16.32 -140.04 -132.43
C ALA A 531 -15.29 -139.11 -133.11
N GLU A 532 -13.98 -139.25 -133.04
CA GLU A 532 -13.28 -140.45 -133.39
C GLU A 532 -11.77 -140.22 -133.12
N GLN A 533 -11.08 -140.70 -132.08
CA GLN A 533 -11.41 -141.52 -130.89
C GLN A 533 -12.34 -142.72 -131.10
N SER A 534 -12.44 -143.11 -132.36
CA SER A 534 -13.09 -144.27 -132.94
C SER A 534 -12.39 -144.51 -134.30
N ASP A 535 -11.65 -143.54 -134.90
CA ASP A 535 -10.79 -143.74 -136.08
C ASP A 535 -9.42 -142.99 -135.93
N ASP A 536 -8.85 -142.83 -134.73
CA ASP A 536 -8.16 -143.96 -134.11
C ASP A 536 -8.33 -145.27 -134.87
N ALA A 537 -7.51 -145.43 -135.88
CA ALA A 537 -6.92 -146.74 -136.04
C ALA A 537 -7.90 -147.87 -136.44
N LEU A 538 -9.17 -147.58 -136.72
CA LEU A 538 -9.73 -147.70 -138.05
C LEU A 538 -9.21 -146.50 -138.86
N ALA A 539 -8.53 -146.60 -139.97
CA ALA A 539 -8.03 -147.75 -140.64
C ALA A 539 -6.91 -147.18 -141.54
N ARG A 540 -5.60 -147.41 -141.34
CA ARG A 540 -4.85 -148.54 -140.79
C ARG A 540 -5.24 -149.91 -141.30
N LEU A 541 -6.48 -150.14 -141.65
CA LEU A 541 -6.98 -151.47 -141.98
C LEU A 541 -8.03 -151.41 -143.09
N GLN A 542 -8.12 -150.28 -143.80
CA GLN A 542 -8.73 -150.16 -145.10
C GLN A 542 -7.87 -149.15 -145.87
N GLY A 543 -6.70 -149.54 -146.31
CA GLY A 543 -6.60 -150.70 -147.15
C GLY A 543 -6.28 -150.16 -148.54
N LEU A 544 -5.05 -150.33 -149.03
CA LEU A 544 -4.23 -151.53 -148.83
C LEU A 544 -5.02 -152.86 -148.97
N ARG A 545 -6.27 -152.76 -149.42
CA ARG A 545 -7.24 -153.84 -149.43
C ARG A 545 -8.59 -153.40 -149.98
N GLY A 546 -8.76 -152.12 -150.31
CA GLY A 546 -9.80 -151.72 -151.22
C GLY A 546 -9.21 -151.56 -152.61
N GLY A 547 -9.19 -152.65 -153.35
CA GLY A 547 -9.53 -152.43 -154.75
C GLY A 547 -8.38 -152.15 -155.71
N PHE A 548 -7.13 -152.48 -155.39
CA PHE A 548 -6.51 -153.64 -156.07
C PHE A 548 -7.49 -154.75 -156.46
N ALA A 549 -8.49 -155.03 -155.65
CA ALA A 549 -9.60 -155.91 -155.95
C ALA A 549 -10.80 -155.20 -156.59
N ARG A 550 -10.57 -154.23 -157.46
CA ARG A 550 -11.39 -154.05 -158.66
C ARG A 550 -10.58 -153.27 -159.67
N LEU A 551 -9.36 -153.78 -159.89
CA LEU A 551 -9.30 -155.00 -160.71
C LEU A 551 -10.03 -154.58 -161.99
N ALA A 552 -9.26 -154.21 -163.01
CA ALA A 552 -8.54 -155.28 -163.70
C ALA A 552 -9.45 -156.51 -163.94
N GLU A 553 -10.76 -156.27 -164.02
CA GLU A 553 -11.77 -157.30 -163.99
C GLU A 553 -13.16 -156.74 -164.27
N GLU A 554 -13.36 -155.43 -164.25
CA GLU A 554 -14.08 -154.86 -165.39
C GLU A 554 -13.09 -154.26 -166.37
N SER A 555 -12.35 -155.16 -167.00
CA SER A 555 -12.89 -155.81 -168.20
C SER A 555 -12.98 -154.71 -169.23
N GLY A 556 -11.88 -154.45 -169.93
CA GLY A 556 -11.32 -155.54 -170.73
C GLY A 556 -12.34 -156.01 -171.76
N THR A 557 -13.37 -155.23 -172.06
CA THR A 557 -14.41 -155.63 -173.00
C THR A 557 -14.99 -154.38 -173.64
N LEU A 558 -14.10 -153.55 -174.19
CA LEU A 558 -14.30 -152.86 -175.48
C LEU A 558 -12.97 -152.16 -175.86
N ALA A 559 -11.85 -152.86 -176.07
CA ALA A 559 -11.67 -154.11 -176.81
C ALA A 559 -12.30 -154.07 -178.22
N ALA A 560 -11.42 -154.37 -179.18
CA ALA A 560 -11.69 -154.69 -180.58
C ALA A 560 -11.90 -153.50 -181.52
N ASP A 561 -10.80 -152.91 -182.01
CA ASP A 561 -10.38 -153.25 -183.37
C ASP A 561 -8.91 -152.91 -183.67
N THR A 562 -8.24 -153.88 -184.31
CA THR A 562 -7.27 -153.72 -185.42
C THR A 562 -5.89 -153.11 -185.09
N GLN A 563 -4.75 -153.81 -185.20
CA GLN A 563 -4.35 -154.92 -186.07
C GLN A 563 -4.56 -154.68 -187.57
#